data_AF-A0A7Y5J8X1-F1
#
_entry.id   AF-A0A7Y5J8X1-F1
#
_cell.length_a   1.000
_cell.length_b   1.000
_cell.length_c   1.000
_cell.angle_alpha   90.00
_cell.angle_beta   90.00
_cell.angle_gamma   90.00
#
_symmetry.space_group_name_H-M   'P 1'
#
loop_
_entity.id
_entity.type
_entity.pdbx_description
1 polymer ?
#
loop_
_entity_poly.entity_id
_entity_poly.type
_entity_poly.pdbx_seq_one_letter_code
_entity_poly.pdbx_strand_id
1 'polypeptide(L)'
;MHKNSITISDNFKKATYKAVFSIVLFVFIYLLLVVLAGILTIACAYGGIMLIALKPSIITIMLGLGIFSMGVLILAFLVKFVFSQHKVDRSHLIEITKEQEPQLFKFIREIVDEVETDFP
;
A
#
# COMPACT_ATOMS: atom_id res chain seq x y z
N MET A 1 -36.50 -14.68 -20.00
CA MET A 1 -35.76 -13.55 -19.39
C MET A 1 -36.08 -13.55 -17.89
N HIS A 2 -35.45 -14.45 -17.13
CA HIS A 2 -35.58 -14.47 -15.68
C HIS A 2 -34.54 -13.50 -15.12
N LYS A 3 -35.02 -12.46 -14.44
CA LYS A 3 -34.18 -11.46 -13.80
C LYS A 3 -33.86 -11.99 -12.41
N ASN A 4 -32.89 -12.87 -12.30
CA ASN A 4 -32.36 -13.30 -11.01
C ASN A 4 -31.58 -12.13 -10.42
N SER A 5 -32.25 -11.29 -9.65
CA SER A 5 -31.58 -10.25 -8.87
C SER A 5 -30.70 -10.94 -7.83
N ILE A 6 -29.39 -11.00 -8.09
CA ILE A 6 -28.38 -11.33 -7.08
C ILE A 6 -28.59 -10.42 -5.86
N THR A 7 -29.29 -10.94 -4.86
CA THR A 7 -29.49 -10.27 -3.58
C THR A 7 -28.17 -10.35 -2.83
N ILE A 8 -27.38 -9.29 -2.94
CA ILE A 8 -26.14 -9.14 -2.17
C ILE A 8 -26.47 -9.35 -0.70
N SER A 9 -25.92 -10.40 -0.10
CA SER A 9 -26.17 -10.72 1.31
C SER A 9 -25.67 -9.58 2.19
N ASP A 10 -26.39 -9.29 3.27
CA ASP A 10 -26.01 -8.22 4.19
C ASP A 10 -24.61 -8.43 4.78
N ASN A 11 -24.18 -9.69 4.91
CA ASN A 11 -22.82 -10.03 5.30
C ASN A 11 -21.78 -9.59 4.26
N PHE A 12 -22.06 -9.75 2.96
CA PHE A 12 -21.17 -9.28 1.91
C PHE A 12 -21.05 -7.75 1.94
N LYS A 13 -22.19 -7.03 2.03
CA LYS A 13 -22.18 -5.55 2.13
C LYS A 13 -21.42 -5.06 3.35
N LYS A 14 -21.60 -5.69 4.52
CA LYS A 14 -20.87 -5.36 5.75
C LYS A 14 -19.36 -5.58 5.60
N ALA A 15 -18.96 -6.69 4.98
CA ALA A 15 -17.55 -6.99 4.72
C ALA A 15 -16.92 -5.96 3.77
N THR A 16 -17.61 -5.61 2.68
CA THR A 16 -17.16 -4.58 1.74
C THR A 16 -17.05 -3.22 2.42
N TYR A 17 -18.05 -2.82 3.21
CA TYR A 17 -18.02 -1.55 3.94
C TYR A 17 -16.84 -1.50 4.92
N LYS A 18 -16.61 -2.58 5.67
CA LYS A 18 -15.47 -2.69 6.59
C LYS A 18 -14.15 -2.57 5.83
N ALA A 19 -14.00 -3.25 4.70
CA ALA A 19 -12.79 -3.18 3.88
C ALA A 19 -12.54 -1.77 3.34
N VAL A 20 -13.57 -1.13 2.76
CA VAL A 20 -13.48 0.25 2.25
C VAL A 20 -13.14 1.22 3.37
N PHE A 21 -13.80 1.11 4.52
CA PHE A 21 -13.51 1.95 5.69
C PHE A 21 -12.06 1.77 6.17
N SER A 22 -11.56 0.54 6.24
CA SER A 22 -10.16 0.28 6.60
C SER A 22 -9.17 0.87 5.60
N ILE A 23 -9.45 0.81 4.30
CA ILE A 23 -8.62 1.43 3.25
C ILE A 23 -8.61 2.96 3.41
N VAL A 24 -9.78 3.58 3.60
CA VAL A 24 -9.89 5.04 3.79
C VAL A 24 -9.15 5.49 5.04
N LEU A 25 -9.34 4.78 6.17
CA LEU A 25 -8.64 5.07 7.42
C LEU A 25 -7.13 4.92 7.26
N PHE A 26 -6.67 3.87 6.56
CA PHE A 26 -5.27 3.65 6.27
C PHE A 26 -4.67 4.83 5.48
N VAL A 27 -5.34 5.28 4.41
CA VAL A 27 -4.88 6.44 3.61
C VAL A 27 -4.81 7.70 4.47
N PHE A 28 -5.81 7.94 5.31
CA PHE A 28 -5.85 9.11 6.19
C PHE A 28 -4.68 9.11 7.20
N ILE A 29 -4.50 8.01 7.94
CA ILE A 29 -3.42 7.87 8.92
C ILE A 29 -2.06 7.95 8.24
N TYR A 30 -1.92 7.37 7.06
CA TYR A 30 -0.68 7.42 6.30
C TYR A 30 -0.34 8.86 5.87
N LEU A 31 -1.31 9.63 5.38
CA LEU A 31 -1.11 11.04 5.03
C LEU A 31 -0.70 11.86 6.27
N LEU A 32 -1.33 11.61 7.42
CA LEU A 32 -0.94 12.22 8.68
C LEU A 32 0.51 11.88 9.05
N LEU A 33 0.94 10.62 8.91
CA LEU A 33 2.33 10.20 9.16
C LEU A 33 3.33 10.94 8.27
N VAL A 34 3.00 11.15 6.98
CA VAL A 34 3.87 11.91 6.06
C VAL A 34 4.01 13.37 6.49
N VAL A 35 2.92 14.02 6.89
CA VAL A 35 2.95 15.40 7.40
C VAL A 35 3.79 15.49 8.68
N LEU A 36 3.57 14.57 9.63
CA LEU A 36 4.35 14.52 10.87
C LEU A 36 5.83 14.25 10.61
N ALA A 37 6.16 13.38 9.66
CA ALA A 37 7.54 13.15 9.26
C ALA A 37 8.18 14.41 8.65
N GLY A 38 7.45 15.17 7.82
CA GLY A 38 7.94 16.45 7.29
C GLY A 38 8.24 17.47 8.39
N ILE A 39 7.33 17.60 9.37
CA ILE A 39 7.56 18.45 10.56
C ILE A 39 8.79 17.97 11.34
N LEU A 40 8.92 16.66 11.54
CA LEU A 40 10.06 16.06 12.22
C LEU A 40 11.37 16.34 11.48
N THR A 41 11.41 16.23 10.16
CA THR A 41 12.60 16.56 9.35
C THR A 41 13.00 18.02 9.54
N ILE A 42 12.04 18.95 9.52
CA ILE A 42 12.30 20.39 9.76
C ILE A 42 12.83 20.60 11.19
N ALA A 43 12.22 19.97 12.19
CA ALA A 43 12.66 20.05 13.58
C ALA A 43 14.08 19.49 13.77
N CYS A 44 14.40 18.36 13.13
CA CYS A 44 15.74 17.76 13.11
C CYS A 44 16.76 18.67 12.43
N ALA A 45 16.40 19.33 11.31
CA ALA A 45 17.27 20.28 10.64
C ALA A 45 17.58 21.49 11.52
N TYR A 46 16.54 22.10 12.11
CA TYR A 46 16.69 23.24 13.02
C TYR A 46 17.50 22.86 14.27
N GLY A 47 17.17 21.74 14.90
CA GLY A 47 17.89 21.23 16.06
C GLY A 47 19.35 20.91 15.76
N GLY A 48 19.64 20.31 14.61
CA GLY A 48 21.00 20.03 14.16
C GLY A 48 21.82 21.30 13.94
N ILE A 49 21.26 22.31 13.27
CA ILE A 49 21.92 23.60 13.05
C ILE A 49 22.18 24.30 14.40
N MET A 50 21.18 24.33 15.30
CA MET A 50 21.33 24.95 16.62
C MET A 50 22.42 24.26 17.46
N LEU A 51 22.52 22.94 17.38
CA LEU A 51 23.55 22.15 18.07
C LEU A 51 24.96 22.52 17.57
N ILE A 52 25.13 22.66 16.24
CA ILE A 52 26.40 23.07 15.63
C ILE A 52 26.76 24.51 16.02
N ALA A 53 25.76 25.41 16.07
CA ALA A 53 25.97 26.81 16.43
C ALA A 53 26.42 27.01 17.89
N LEU A 54 25.96 26.17 18.81
CA LEU A 54 26.31 26.28 20.24
C LEU A 54 27.79 26.00 20.52
N LYS A 55 28.38 25.00 19.86
CA LYS A 55 29.80 24.67 20.03
C LYS A 55 30.35 23.99 18.78
N PRO A 56 30.87 24.74 17.80
CA PRO A 56 31.34 24.18 16.55
C PRO A 56 32.58 23.29 16.80
N SER A 57 32.33 21.98 16.82
CA SER A 57 33.32 20.91 16.95
C SER A 57 32.97 19.78 15.99
N ILE A 58 33.96 18.99 15.59
CA ILE A 58 33.77 17.82 14.70
C ILE A 58 32.65 16.90 15.23
N ILE A 59 32.58 16.71 16.55
CA ILE A 59 31.55 15.88 17.20
C ILE A 59 30.15 16.48 17.01
N THR A 60 29.99 17.79 17.21
CA THR A 60 28.69 18.46 17.05
C THR A 60 28.22 18.49 15.59
N ILE A 61 29.15 18.58 14.64
CA ILE A 61 28.85 18.49 13.20
C ILE A 61 28.36 17.08 12.86
N MET A 62 29.06 16.05 13.36
CA MET A 62 28.67 14.66 13.17
C MET A 62 27.29 14.37 13.79
N LEU A 63 27.02 14.87 15.00
CA LEU A 63 25.71 14.74 15.64
C LEU A 63 24.60 15.49 14.89
N GLY A 64 24.86 16.72 14.43
CA GLY A 64 23.89 17.50 13.66
C GLY A 64 23.53 16.82 12.34
N LEU A 65 24.52 16.28 11.62
CA LEU A 65 24.29 15.47 10.41
C LEU A 65 23.54 14.18 10.73
N GLY A 66 23.86 13.51 11.84
CA GLY A 66 23.13 12.31 12.28
C GLY A 66 21.65 12.59 12.52
N ILE A 67 21.33 13.66 13.25
CA ILE A 67 19.95 14.05 13.54
C ILE A 67 19.21 14.44 12.26
N PHE A 68 19.84 15.22 11.38
CA PHE A 68 19.25 15.60 10.10
C PHE A 68 18.99 14.39 9.19
N SER A 69 19.98 13.51 9.05
CA SER A 69 19.86 12.31 8.21
C SER A 69 18.78 11.37 8.71
N MET A 70 18.58 11.23 10.02
CA MET A 70 17.48 10.45 10.59
C MET A 70 16.11 10.99 10.14
N GLY A 71 15.90 12.30 10.23
CA GLY A 71 14.65 12.93 9.78
C GLY A 71 14.41 12.75 8.27
N VAL A 72 15.46 12.86 7.45
CA VAL A 72 15.37 12.65 6.01
C VAL A 72 15.10 11.17 5.67
N LEU A 73 15.75 10.23 6.36
CA LEU A 73 15.56 8.80 6.15
C LEU A 73 14.12 8.39 6.42
N ILE A 74 13.54 8.80 7.55
CA ILE A 74 12.14 8.49 7.89
C ILE A 74 11.20 8.97 6.78
N LEU A 75 11.38 10.21 6.30
CA LEU A 75 10.56 10.76 5.22
C LEU A 75 10.76 9.98 3.91
N ALA A 76 12.00 9.66 3.55
CA ALA A 76 12.32 8.87 2.37
C ALA A 76 11.71 7.46 2.42
N PHE A 77 11.75 6.79 3.59
CA PHE A 77 11.14 5.48 3.78
C PHE A 77 9.62 5.53 3.63
N LEU A 78 8.96 6.54 4.20
CA LEU A 78 7.52 6.71 4.03
C LEU A 78 7.19 6.91 2.56
N VAL A 79 7.79 7.89 1.88
CA VAL A 79 7.50 8.16 0.46
C VAL A 79 7.79 6.93 -0.40
N LYS A 80 8.94 6.27 -0.19
CA LYS A 80 9.30 5.04 -0.92
C LYS A 80 8.29 3.92 -0.69
N PHE A 81 7.74 3.78 0.50
CA PHE A 81 6.74 2.75 0.81
C PHE A 81 5.49 2.85 -0.07
N VAL A 82 5.03 4.06 -0.39
CA VAL A 82 3.87 4.26 -1.28
C VAL A 82 4.18 3.93 -2.74
N PHE A 83 5.38 4.29 -3.21
CA PHE A 83 5.78 4.08 -4.60
C PHE A 83 6.40 2.70 -4.86
N SER A 84 6.68 1.92 -3.81
CA SER A 84 7.29 0.61 -3.94
C SER A 84 6.27 -0.40 -4.50
N GLN A 85 6.45 -0.76 -5.77
CA GLN A 85 5.66 -1.84 -6.37
C GLN A 85 6.11 -3.20 -5.84
N HIS A 86 5.17 -3.95 -5.26
CA HIS A 86 5.38 -5.37 -4.97
C HIS A 86 5.05 -6.20 -6.22
N LYS A 87 6.09 -6.65 -6.93
CA LYS A 87 5.93 -7.66 -7.99
C LYS A 87 5.74 -9.03 -7.33
N VAL A 88 4.58 -9.63 -7.54
CA VAL A 88 4.34 -11.03 -7.16
C VAL A 88 5.06 -11.92 -8.15
N ASP A 89 6.02 -12.70 -7.66
CA ASP A 89 6.71 -13.69 -8.49
C ASP A 89 5.75 -14.85 -8.82
N ARG A 90 5.44 -15.00 -10.12
CA ARG A 90 4.57 -16.07 -10.64
C ARG A 90 5.36 -17.14 -11.39
N SER A 91 6.69 -17.12 -11.32
CA SER A 91 7.55 -18.02 -12.11
C SER A 91 7.38 -19.52 -11.76
N HIS A 92 6.79 -19.83 -10.61
CA HIS A 92 6.48 -21.19 -10.17
C HIS A 92 5.10 -21.68 -10.63
N LEU A 93 4.28 -20.80 -11.20
CA LEU A 93 2.96 -21.15 -11.74
C LEU A 93 3.10 -21.54 -13.21
N ILE A 94 2.40 -22.58 -13.62
CA ILE A 94 2.30 -22.97 -15.02
C ILE A 94 1.10 -22.22 -15.60
N GLU A 95 1.32 -21.46 -16.67
CA GLU A 95 0.24 -20.87 -17.43
C GLU A 95 -0.45 -21.96 -18.26
N ILE A 96 -1.77 -22.10 -18.10
CA ILE A 96 -2.57 -23.12 -18.79
C ILE A 96 -3.48 -22.43 -19.80
N THR A 97 -3.47 -22.89 -21.06
CA THR A 97 -4.34 -22.34 -22.11
C THR A 97 -5.58 -23.19 -22.36
N LYS A 98 -6.56 -22.62 -23.06
CA LYS A 98 -7.81 -23.32 -23.41
C LYS A 98 -7.58 -24.57 -24.26
N GLU A 99 -6.52 -24.55 -25.07
CA GLU A 99 -6.13 -25.68 -25.93
C GLU A 99 -5.52 -26.82 -25.11
N GLN A 100 -4.85 -26.51 -24.00
CA GLN A 100 -4.22 -27.49 -23.13
C GLN A 100 -5.22 -28.18 -22.21
N GLU A 101 -6.13 -27.42 -21.59
CA GLU A 101 -7.14 -27.96 -20.66
C GLU A 101 -8.57 -27.52 -21.03
N PRO A 102 -9.13 -28.02 -22.13
CA PRO A 102 -10.44 -27.58 -22.62
C PRO A 102 -11.58 -27.88 -21.64
N GLN A 103 -11.46 -28.93 -20.82
CA GLN A 103 -12.47 -29.30 -19.84
C GLN A 103 -12.54 -28.30 -18.69
N LEU A 104 -11.39 -27.83 -18.19
CA LEU A 104 -11.32 -26.79 -17.16
C LEU A 104 -11.97 -25.50 -17.65
N PHE A 105 -11.61 -25.04 -18.85
CA PHE A 105 -12.20 -23.84 -19.43
C PHE A 105 -13.69 -23.99 -19.81
N LYS A 106 -14.19 -25.22 -20.01
CA LYS A 106 -15.62 -25.49 -20.17
C LYS A 106 -16.34 -25.39 -18.83
N PHE A 107 -15.77 -26.00 -17.78
CA PHE A 107 -16.32 -25.92 -16.42
C PHE A 107 -16.39 -24.48 -15.91
N ILE A 108 -15.36 -23.67 -16.13
CA ILE A 108 -15.40 -22.24 -15.77
C ILE A 108 -16.52 -21.52 -16.52
N ARG A 109 -16.70 -21.77 -17.83
CA ARG A 109 -17.82 -21.18 -18.59
C ARG A 109 -19.17 -21.60 -18.05
N GLU A 110 -19.34 -22.89 -17.75
CA GLU A 110 -20.58 -23.40 -17.18
C GLU A 110 -20.92 -22.69 -15.86
N ILE A 111 -19.93 -22.47 -14.98
CA ILE A 111 -20.13 -21.71 -13.75
C ILE A 111 -20.46 -20.24 -14.06
N VAL A 112 -19.71 -19.58 -14.93
CA VAL A 112 -19.93 -18.17 -15.31
C VAL A 112 -21.34 -17.96 -15.88
N ASP A 113 -21.80 -18.89 -16.73
CA ASP A 113 -23.14 -18.91 -17.29
C ASP A 113 -24.21 -19.17 -16.20
N GLU A 114 -23.94 -20.07 -15.26
CA GLU A 114 -24.85 -20.40 -14.14
C GLU A 114 -25.01 -19.23 -13.15
N VAL A 115 -23.93 -18.50 -12.87
CA VAL A 115 -23.93 -17.36 -11.94
C VAL A 115 -24.19 -16.01 -12.62
N GLU A 116 -24.43 -16.00 -13.94
CA GLU A 116 -24.69 -14.81 -14.76
C GLU A 116 -23.65 -13.69 -14.55
N THR A 117 -22.35 -14.03 -14.53
CA THR A 117 -21.26 -13.05 -14.40
C THR A 117 -20.49 -12.89 -15.70
N ASP A 118 -19.62 -11.88 -15.78
CA ASP A 118 -18.65 -11.79 -16.86
C ASP A 118 -17.55 -12.85 -16.71
N PHE A 119 -17.02 -13.33 -17.83
CA PHE A 119 -15.90 -14.28 -17.83
C PHE A 119 -14.60 -13.57 -17.40
N PRO A 120 -13.86 -14.09 -16.40
CA PRO A 120 -12.64 -13.48 -15.89
C PRO A 120 -11.42 -13.63 -16.81
#